data_AF-U1NXU2-F1
#
_entry.id   AF-U1NXU2-F1
#
_cell.length_a   1.000
_cell.length_b   1.000
_cell.length_c   1.000
_cell.angle_alpha   90.00
_cell.angle_beta   90.00
_cell.angle_gamma   90.00
#
_symmetry.space_group_name_H-M   'P 1'
#
loop_
_entity.id
_entity.type
_entity.pdbx_description
1 polymer ?
#
loop_
_entity_poly.entity_id
_entity_poly.type
_entity_poly.pdbx_seq_one_letter_code
_entity_poly.pdbx_strand_id
1 'polypeptide(L)'
;MRARGGTGEQVWTVDTGDTVESSPSVVGGTVFAGSLDGRLYALDAATGEQVWTVDTGDAVRTSPAVAGATALVAGGVTVYALAAASGGQLWRFEMDSTVVSSPTVADSTVVVGDDRGRVSALDIVSGEHRWTFETGDSVRILADSCRRHRLRRE
;
A
#
# COMPACT_ATOMS: atom_id res chain seq x y z
N MET A 1 -8.90 -2.35 -13.01
CA MET A 1 -7.44 -2.65 -13.14
C MET A 1 -7.16 -3.36 -14.47
N ARG A 2 -5.99 -3.19 -15.12
CA ARG A 2 -5.66 -3.80 -16.44
C ARG A 2 -4.36 -4.62 -16.39
N ALA A 3 -4.36 -5.84 -16.95
CA ALA A 3 -3.15 -6.65 -17.18
C ALA A 3 -2.85 -6.79 -18.69
N ARG A 4 -1.57 -6.83 -19.07
CA ARG A 4 -1.11 -6.93 -20.48
C ARG A 4 -0.33 -8.22 -20.76
N GLY A 5 -0.60 -8.87 -21.89
CA GLY A 5 0.17 -9.99 -22.44
C GLY A 5 1.38 -9.55 -23.27
N GLY A 6 2.17 -10.49 -23.80
CA GLY A 6 3.46 -10.26 -24.48
C GLY A 6 3.45 -9.32 -25.71
N THR A 7 2.29 -8.88 -26.17
CA THR A 7 2.08 -7.90 -27.25
C THR A 7 1.49 -6.57 -26.78
N GLY A 8 1.32 -6.37 -25.46
CA GLY A 8 0.62 -5.23 -24.88
C GLY A 8 -0.91 -5.34 -24.93
N GLU A 9 -1.44 -6.47 -25.38
CA GLU A 9 -2.87 -6.76 -25.46
C GLU A 9 -3.47 -6.96 -24.05
N GLN A 10 -4.67 -6.41 -23.83
CA GLN A 10 -5.38 -6.51 -22.56
C GLN A 10 -5.85 -7.95 -22.34
N VAL A 11 -5.41 -8.58 -21.24
CA VAL A 11 -5.80 -9.96 -20.89
C VAL A 11 -7.12 -9.98 -20.14
N TRP A 12 -7.25 -9.14 -19.11
CA TRP A 12 -8.47 -9.01 -18.31
C TRP A 12 -8.62 -7.59 -17.76
N THR A 13 -9.85 -7.28 -17.33
CA THR A 13 -10.18 -6.06 -16.58
C THR A 13 -11.16 -6.40 -15.47
N VAL A 14 -11.03 -5.69 -14.35
CA VAL A 14 -11.92 -5.78 -13.19
C VAL A 14 -12.35 -4.38 -12.81
N ASP A 15 -13.65 -4.21 -12.57
CA ASP A 15 -14.25 -3.00 -12.04
C ASP A 15 -14.24 -3.06 -10.51
N THR A 16 -13.65 -2.04 -9.90
CA THR A 16 -13.68 -1.79 -8.46
C THR A 16 -14.84 -0.84 -8.13
N GLY A 17 -15.26 -0.76 -6.87
CA GLY A 17 -16.37 0.09 -6.44
C GLY A 17 -16.08 1.59 -6.61
N ASP A 18 -14.80 1.97 -6.63
CA ASP A 18 -14.33 3.33 -6.90
C ASP A 18 -12.92 3.27 -7.53
N THR A 19 -12.34 4.44 -7.77
CA THR A 19 -11.02 4.70 -8.33
C THR A 19 -9.93 3.90 -7.62
N VAL A 20 -8.97 3.39 -8.39
CA VAL A 20 -7.74 2.78 -7.87
C VAL A 20 -6.61 3.78 -8.08
N GLU A 21 -6.25 4.50 -7.02
CA GLU A 21 -5.08 5.41 -7.01
C GLU A 21 -3.80 4.69 -6.58
N SER A 22 -3.93 3.54 -5.93
CA SER A 22 -2.81 2.72 -5.48
C SER A 22 -2.06 2.07 -6.65
N SER A 23 -0.75 1.85 -6.49
CA SER A 23 -0.01 0.95 -7.38
C SER A 23 -0.25 -0.50 -6.95
N PRO A 24 -0.65 -1.42 -7.84
CA PRO A 24 -0.84 -2.81 -7.48
C PRO A 24 0.48 -3.52 -7.17
N SER A 25 0.42 -4.49 -6.27
CA SER A 25 1.52 -5.42 -5.97
C SER A 25 1.19 -6.81 -6.47
N VAL A 26 2.16 -7.54 -7.04
CA VAL A 26 1.95 -8.90 -7.56
C VAL A 26 2.92 -9.87 -6.90
N VAL A 27 2.40 -10.85 -6.18
CA VAL A 27 3.20 -11.89 -5.52
C VAL A 27 2.49 -13.23 -5.62
N GLY A 28 3.22 -14.29 -5.97
CA GLY A 28 2.69 -15.65 -5.96
C GLY A 28 1.50 -15.90 -6.91
N GLY A 29 1.36 -15.12 -7.98
CA GLY A 29 0.22 -15.21 -8.88
C GLY A 29 -1.03 -14.47 -8.41
N THR A 30 -0.93 -13.66 -7.33
CA THR A 30 -2.03 -12.82 -6.84
C THR A 30 -1.67 -11.34 -7.00
N VAL A 31 -2.61 -10.56 -7.51
CA VAL A 31 -2.55 -9.09 -7.62
C VAL A 31 -3.28 -8.47 -6.43
N PHE A 32 -2.61 -7.59 -5.70
CA PHE A 32 -3.16 -6.85 -4.58
C PHE A 32 -3.35 -5.38 -4.96
N ALA A 33 -4.54 -4.84 -4.71
CA ALA A 33 -4.91 -3.50 -5.14
C ALA A 33 -5.84 -2.79 -4.16
N GLY A 34 -5.45 -1.60 -3.71
CA GLY A 34 -6.30 -0.74 -2.89
C GLY A 34 -7.18 0.17 -3.74
N SER A 35 -8.45 0.34 -3.35
CA SER A 35 -9.38 1.26 -3.98
C SER A 35 -9.90 2.31 -3.00
N LEU A 36 -10.33 3.45 -3.55
CA LEU A 36 -10.99 4.52 -2.80
C LEU A 36 -12.37 4.10 -2.25
N ASP A 37 -12.91 2.96 -2.67
CA ASP A 37 -14.12 2.38 -2.09
C ASP A 37 -13.93 1.79 -0.67
N GLY A 38 -12.72 1.92 -0.14
CA GLY A 38 -12.35 1.42 1.17
C GLY A 38 -12.07 -0.07 1.20
N ARG A 39 -11.62 -0.66 0.08
CA ARG A 39 -11.29 -2.08 -0.01
C ARG A 39 -9.88 -2.34 -0.52
N LEU A 40 -9.29 -3.41 0.03
CA LEU A 40 -8.16 -4.11 -0.59
C LEU A 40 -8.69 -5.33 -1.35
N TYR A 41 -8.34 -5.43 -2.62
CA TYR A 41 -8.67 -6.54 -3.50
C TYR A 41 -7.46 -7.45 -3.66
N ALA A 42 -7.69 -8.77 -3.62
CA ALA A 42 -6.76 -9.79 -4.08
C ALA A 42 -7.37 -10.53 -5.27
N LEU A 43 -6.70 -10.47 -6.41
CA LEU A 43 -7.17 -11.00 -7.69
C LEU A 43 -6.18 -12.04 -8.20
N ASP A 44 -6.68 -13.08 -8.87
CA ASP A 44 -5.83 -14.00 -9.61
C ASP A 44 -5.14 -13.25 -10.76
N ALA A 45 -3.82 -13.35 -10.87
CA ALA A 45 -3.06 -12.58 -11.85
C ALA A 45 -3.29 -13.04 -13.29
N ALA A 46 -3.67 -14.30 -13.50
CA ALA A 46 -3.90 -14.86 -14.82
C ALA A 46 -5.32 -14.56 -15.32
N THR A 47 -6.32 -14.64 -14.45
CA THR A 47 -7.74 -14.52 -14.84
C THR A 47 -8.38 -13.20 -14.45
N GLY A 48 -7.83 -12.50 -13.44
CA GLY A 48 -8.46 -11.34 -12.81
C GLY A 48 -9.60 -11.70 -11.86
N GLU A 49 -9.87 -12.99 -11.61
CA GLU A 49 -10.93 -13.40 -10.69
C GLU A 49 -10.60 -12.99 -9.26
N GLN A 50 -11.61 -12.51 -8.53
CA GLN A 50 -11.44 -12.14 -7.14
C GLN A 50 -11.16 -13.37 -6.27
N VAL A 51 -9.98 -13.43 -5.68
CA VAL A 51 -9.62 -14.42 -4.66
C VAL A 51 -10.27 -14.06 -3.34
N TRP A 52 -10.09 -12.80 -2.91
CA TRP A 52 -10.73 -12.24 -1.72
C TRP A 52 -10.77 -10.71 -1.78
N THR A 53 -11.58 -10.10 -0.92
CA THR A 53 -11.61 -8.66 -0.68
C THR A 53 -11.75 -8.39 0.81
N VAL A 54 -11.15 -7.31 1.30
CA VAL A 54 -11.22 -6.87 2.69
C VAL A 54 -11.62 -5.41 2.74
N ASP A 55 -12.56 -5.10 3.62
CA ASP A 55 -12.98 -3.73 3.93
C ASP A 55 -11.99 -3.12 4.94
N THR A 56 -11.42 -1.97 4.59
CA THR A 56 -10.46 -1.24 5.43
C THR A 56 -11.11 -0.08 6.18
N GLY A 57 -12.43 0.09 6.08
CA GLY A 57 -13.22 1.12 6.77
C GLY A 57 -13.00 2.56 6.28
N ASP A 58 -11.99 2.78 5.44
CA ASP A 58 -11.66 4.08 4.83
C ASP A 58 -10.88 3.86 3.52
N ALA A 59 -10.88 4.86 2.65
CA ALA A 59 -10.29 4.84 1.33
C ALA A 59 -8.82 4.37 1.33
N VAL A 60 -8.51 3.43 0.44
CA VAL A 60 -7.16 2.87 0.30
C VAL A 60 -6.41 3.62 -0.80
N ARG A 61 -5.74 4.70 -0.40
CA ARG A 61 -4.86 5.48 -1.28
C ARG A 61 -3.44 4.95 -1.37
N THR A 62 -3.03 4.15 -0.39
CA THR A 62 -1.66 3.64 -0.29
C THR A 62 -1.46 2.39 -1.14
N SER A 63 -0.24 2.18 -1.63
CA SER A 63 0.09 0.96 -2.38
C SER A 63 0.33 -0.19 -1.40
N PRO A 64 -0.31 -1.36 -1.59
CA PRO A 64 -0.10 -2.50 -0.71
C PRO A 64 1.33 -3.04 -0.84
N ALA A 65 1.90 -3.50 0.27
CA ALA A 65 3.17 -4.22 0.30
C ALA A 65 2.94 -5.68 0.71
N VAL A 66 3.68 -6.60 0.11
CA VAL A 66 3.55 -8.04 0.44
C VAL A 66 4.91 -8.58 0.80
N ALA A 67 5.03 -9.17 1.99
CA ALA A 67 6.25 -9.79 2.49
C ALA A 67 5.94 -11.17 3.08
N GLY A 68 6.47 -12.22 2.45
CA GLY A 68 6.16 -13.60 2.82
C GLY A 68 4.67 -13.90 2.73
N ALA A 69 4.06 -14.26 3.86
CA ALA A 69 2.64 -14.59 3.97
C ALA A 69 1.75 -13.39 4.38
N THR A 70 2.33 -12.18 4.50
CA THR A 70 1.64 -11.00 5.00
C THR A 70 1.48 -9.95 3.91
N ALA A 71 0.24 -9.53 3.67
CA ALA A 71 -0.11 -8.36 2.88
C ALA A 71 -0.38 -7.17 3.82
N LEU A 72 0.23 -6.02 3.54
CA LEU A 72 0.14 -4.79 4.31
C LEU A 72 -0.50 -3.71 3.47
N VAL A 73 -1.43 -2.98 4.06
CA VAL A 73 -2.10 -1.85 3.43
C VAL A 73 -2.51 -0.83 4.48
N ALA A 74 -2.56 0.45 4.11
CA ALA A 74 -3.10 1.47 4.98
C ALA A 74 -4.34 2.14 4.37
N GLY A 75 -5.40 2.25 5.17
CA GLY A 75 -6.65 2.94 4.85
C GLY A 75 -6.96 3.94 5.98
N GLY A 76 -7.13 5.21 5.63
CA GLY A 76 -7.30 6.29 6.60
C GLY A 76 -6.15 6.35 7.61
N VAL A 77 -6.47 6.20 8.90
CA VAL A 77 -5.50 6.20 10.01
C VAL A 77 -4.99 4.80 10.39
N THR A 78 -5.47 3.74 9.73
CA THR A 78 -5.20 2.36 10.16
C THR A 78 -4.28 1.64 9.18
N VAL A 79 -3.26 0.97 9.73
CA VAL A 79 -2.43 0.00 9.03
C VAL A 79 -2.99 -1.41 9.29
N TYR A 80 -3.24 -2.16 8.23
CA TYR A 80 -3.73 -3.52 8.28
C TYR A 80 -2.64 -4.49 7.82
N ALA A 81 -2.47 -5.57 8.59
CA ALA A 81 -1.77 -6.76 8.12
C ALA A 81 -2.75 -7.91 7.96
N LEU A 82 -2.73 -8.49 6.77
CA LEU A 82 -3.66 -9.52 6.34
C LEU A 82 -2.85 -10.74 5.89
N ALA A 83 -3.39 -11.93 6.12
CA ALA A 83 -2.86 -13.15 5.53
C ALA A 83 -3.02 -13.06 4.00
N ALA A 84 -1.90 -13.04 3.27
CA ALA A 84 -1.91 -12.82 1.82
C ALA A 84 -2.76 -13.86 1.07
N ALA A 85 -2.83 -15.09 1.58
CA ALA A 85 -3.59 -16.18 0.97
C ALA A 85 -5.11 -16.07 1.15
N SER A 86 -5.59 -15.40 2.20
CA SER A 86 -7.02 -15.46 2.58
C SER A 86 -7.67 -14.12 2.89
N GLY A 87 -6.89 -13.05 3.03
CA GLY A 87 -7.37 -11.76 3.52
C GLY A 87 -7.68 -11.74 5.01
N GLY A 88 -7.42 -12.83 5.75
CA GLY A 88 -7.67 -12.87 7.19
C GLY A 88 -6.82 -11.85 7.94
N GLN A 89 -7.43 -10.98 8.74
CA GLN A 89 -6.70 -9.98 9.51
C GLN A 89 -5.78 -10.64 10.54
N LEU A 90 -4.48 -10.40 10.42
CA LEU A 90 -3.47 -10.81 11.38
C LEU A 90 -3.39 -9.82 12.54
N TRP A 91 -3.29 -8.54 12.20
CA TRP A 91 -3.33 -7.42 13.14
C TRP A 91 -3.77 -6.13 12.45
N ARG A 92 -4.15 -5.14 13.25
CA ARG A 92 -4.36 -3.77 12.81
C ARG A 92 -3.72 -2.81 13.81
N PHE A 93 -3.16 -1.71 13.32
CA PHE A 93 -2.57 -0.67 14.14
C PHE A 93 -3.16 0.68 13.74
N GLU A 94 -3.73 1.38 14.72
CA GLU A 94 -4.36 2.69 14.51
C GLU A 94 -3.35 3.79 14.86
N MET A 95 -3.08 4.69 13.91
CA MET A 95 -2.20 5.84 14.09
C MET A 95 -3.02 7.07 14.50
N ASP A 96 -2.39 8.05 15.13
CA ASP A 96 -3.09 9.29 15.52
C ASP A 96 -3.41 10.22 14.33
N SER A 97 -2.93 9.90 13.12
CA SER A 97 -3.19 10.68 11.91
C SER A 97 -3.18 9.81 10.66
N THR A 98 -3.67 10.38 9.55
CA THR A 98 -3.86 9.67 8.28
C THR A 98 -2.53 9.14 7.76
N VAL A 99 -2.49 7.84 7.47
CA VAL A 99 -1.36 7.19 6.84
C VAL A 99 -1.36 7.54 5.36
N VAL A 100 -0.34 8.27 4.92
CA VAL A 100 -0.26 8.76 3.54
C VAL A 100 0.80 8.04 2.70
N SER A 101 1.70 7.29 3.35
CA SER A 101 2.72 6.52 2.65
C SER A 101 2.32 5.06 2.47
N SER A 102 2.73 4.46 1.35
CA SER A 102 2.75 3.01 1.18
C SER A 102 3.62 2.34 2.26
N PRO A 103 3.13 1.30 2.96
CA PRO A 103 3.95 0.54 3.90
C PRO A 103 5.21 -0.02 3.23
N THR A 104 6.35 0.07 3.90
CA THR A 104 7.61 -0.54 3.43
C THR A 104 8.11 -1.55 4.45
N VAL A 105 8.52 -2.73 3.99
CA VAL A 105 9.02 -3.80 4.85
C VAL A 105 10.54 -3.92 4.73
N ALA A 106 11.23 -3.90 5.86
CA ALA A 106 12.64 -4.24 5.97
C ALA A 106 12.85 -5.16 7.18
N ASP A 107 13.44 -6.33 6.95
CA ASP A 107 13.62 -7.40 7.93
C ASP A 107 12.28 -7.78 8.61
N SER A 108 12.13 -7.43 9.89
CA SER A 108 10.91 -7.65 10.69
C SER A 108 10.15 -6.35 10.97
N THR A 109 10.48 -5.27 10.27
CA THR A 109 9.93 -3.93 10.49
C THR A 109 9.06 -3.48 9.32
N VAL A 110 7.85 -3.02 9.63
CA VAL A 110 7.00 -2.25 8.73
C VAL A 110 7.19 -0.77 9.05
N VAL A 111 7.51 0.04 8.05
CA VAL A 111 7.62 1.49 8.19
C VAL A 111 6.49 2.17 7.42
N VAL A 112 5.83 3.11 8.09
CA VAL A 112 4.76 3.95 7.54
C VAL A 112 4.96 5.40 7.99
N GLY A 113 4.49 6.33 7.17
CA GLY A 113 4.49 7.76 7.40
C GLY A 113 3.07 8.32 7.35
N ASP A 114 2.78 9.26 8.25
CA ASP A 114 1.51 9.99 8.30
C ASP A 114 1.63 11.44 7.80
N ASP A 115 0.48 12.09 7.61
CA ASP A 115 0.38 13.46 7.12
C ASP A 115 0.90 14.53 8.09
N ARG A 116 1.25 14.16 9.32
CA ARG A 116 1.88 15.04 10.32
C ARG A 116 3.40 14.98 10.28
N GLY A 117 3.98 14.23 9.35
CA GLY A 117 5.43 14.07 9.25
C GLY A 117 5.98 13.07 10.26
N ARG A 118 5.14 12.20 10.82
CA ARG A 118 5.62 11.16 11.69
C ARG A 118 5.88 9.89 10.89
N VAL A 119 7.05 9.29 11.11
CA VAL A 119 7.42 7.97 10.61
C VAL A 119 7.35 6.98 11.77
N SER A 120 6.49 5.97 11.63
CA SER A 120 6.29 4.93 12.63
C SER A 120 6.79 3.59 12.11
N ALA A 121 7.42 2.83 13.00
CA ALA A 121 7.84 1.47 12.75
C ALA A 121 7.06 0.48 13.61
N LEU A 122 6.57 -0.57 12.97
CA LEU A 122 5.80 -1.64 13.57
C LEU A 122 6.51 -2.97 13.33
N ASP A 123 6.36 -3.90 14.26
CA ASP A 123 6.76 -5.29 14.06
C ASP A 123 5.82 -5.99 13.05
N ILE A 124 6.36 -6.63 12.02
CA ILE A 124 5.53 -7.23 10.95
C ILE A 124 4.69 -8.42 11.43
N VAL A 125 5.10 -9.11 12.49
CA VAL A 125 4.44 -10.32 12.97
C VAL A 125 3.29 -9.98 13.92
N SER A 126 3.54 -9.07 14.85
CA SER A 126 2.63 -8.72 15.94
C SER A 126 1.86 -7.42 15.71
N GLY A 127 2.38 -6.52 14.86
CA GLY A 127 1.88 -5.16 14.75
C GLY A 127 2.28 -4.25 15.91
N GLU A 128 3.11 -4.73 16.84
CA GLU A 128 3.58 -3.92 17.97
C GLU A 128 4.42 -2.73 17.49
N HIS A 129 4.15 -1.57 18.09
CA HIS A 129 4.92 -0.37 17.84
C HIS A 129 6.36 -0.54 18.33
N ARG A 130 7.33 -0.25 17.45
CA ARG A 130 8.76 -0.34 17.75
C ARG A 130 9.36 1.03 18.06
N TRP A 131 9.09 2.01 17.21
CA TRP A 131 9.56 3.38 17.39
C TRP A 131 8.77 4.35 16.53
N THR A 132 8.88 5.62 16.90
CA THR A 132 8.35 6.77 16.16
C THR A 132 9.45 7.79 15.97
N PHE A 133 9.54 8.36 14.78
CA PHE A 133 10.39 9.49 14.46
C PHE A 133 9.53 10.64 13.91
N GLU A 134 9.64 11.82 14.51
CA GLU A 134 9.03 13.04 13.98
C GLU A 134 10.04 13.70 13.05
N THR A 135 9.75 13.73 11.75
CA THR A 135 10.48 14.62 10.87
C THR A 135 10.01 16.01 11.26
N GLY A 136 10.90 16.88 11.74
CA GLY A 136 10.56 18.25 12.18
C GLY A 136 9.93 19.16 11.11
N ASP A 137 9.54 18.60 9.97
CA ASP A 137 8.71 19.15 8.89
C ASP A 137 8.09 18.00 8.05
N SER A 138 7.07 18.25 7.21
CA SER A 138 6.24 17.21 6.54
C SER A 138 7.01 16.10 5.78
N VAL A 139 6.63 14.83 5.97
CA VAL A 139 6.97 13.72 5.04
C VAL A 139 5.99 13.73 3.87
N ARG A 140 6.40 14.33 2.74
CA ARG A 140 5.71 14.15 1.46
C ARG A 140 6.46 13.12 0.63
N ILE A 141 5.77 12.06 0.17
CA ILE A 141 6.23 11.31 -1.00
C ILE A 141 6.07 12.25 -2.19
N LEU A 142 7.17 12.83 -2.68
CA LEU A 142 7.17 13.63 -3.90
C LEU A 142 6.97 12.70 -5.10
N ALA A 143 5.75 12.64 -5.62
CA ALA A 143 5.54 12.42 -7.04
C ALA A 143 5.71 13.77 -7.76
N ASP A 144 6.70 13.84 -8.64
CA ASP A 144 7.04 14.92 -9.58
C ASP A 144 7.38 16.33 -9.04
N SER A 145 8.67 16.68 -9.15
CA SER A 145 9.07 17.80 -10.01
C SER A 145 10.59 17.80 -10.25
N CYS A 146 10.98 17.37 -11.45
CA CYS A 146 12.33 17.60 -11.95
C CYS A 146 12.51 19.11 -12.23
N ARG A 147 13.25 19.84 -11.38
CA ARG A 147 13.86 21.11 -11.76
C ARG A 147 15.37 20.92 -11.90
N ARG A 148 15.83 20.90 -13.16
CA ARG A 148 17.25 21.08 -13.51
C ARG A 148 17.70 22.45 -13.00
N HIS A 149 18.51 22.50 -11.96
CA HIS A 149 19.32 23.67 -11.69
C HIS A 149 20.56 23.65 -12.59
N ARG A 150 20.54 24.47 -13.63
CA ARG A 150 21.74 24.85 -14.38
C ARG A 150 22.55 25.78 -13.49
N LEU A 151 23.73 25.35 -13.06
CA LEU A 151 24.69 26.20 -12.36
C LEU A 151 25.13 27.34 -13.30
N ARG A 152 24.97 28.60 -12.87
CA ARG A 152 25.77 29.71 -13.41
C ARG A 152 27.12 29.68 -12.70
N ARG A 153 28.19 29.55 -13.48
CA ARG A 153 29.52 30.01 -13.06
C ARG A 153 29.66 31.48 -13.46
N GLU A 154 30.50 32.14 -12.67
CA GLU A 154 30.86 33.56 -12.61
C GLU A 154 31.01 34.26 -13.97
#